data_AF-A0A2V9GKG3-F1
#
_entry.id   AF-A0A2V9GKG3-F1
#
_cell.length_a   1.000
_cell.length_b   1.000
_cell.length_c   1.000
_cell.angle_alpha   90.00
_cell.angle_beta   90.00
_cell.angle_gamma   90.00
#
_symmetry.space_group_name_H-M   'P 1'
#
loop_
_entity.id
_entity.type
_entity.pdbx_description
1 polymer ?
#
loop_
_entity_poly.entity_id
_entity_poly.type
_entity_poly.pdbx_seq_one_letter_code
_entity_poly.pdbx_strand_id
1 'polypeptide(L)'
;MTKLESEVRRHKEYSHPLGDKPLVDVSTDEALGPDYAKLQTELLSLSQNSKQIVAEKSGHFVIIDRPDVVIDAIRQVVQSVRNNSKL
;
A
#
# COMPACT_ATOMS: atom_id res chain seq x y z
N MET A 1 -25.53 -2.69 -24.60
CA MET A 1 -24.48 -2.75 -23.55
C MET A 1 -23.93 -4.16 -23.51
N THR A 2 -22.65 -4.33 -23.79
CA THR A 2 -22.00 -5.64 -23.83
C THR A 2 -21.56 -6.06 -22.43
N LYS A 3 -21.48 -7.38 -22.19
CA LYS A 3 -20.97 -7.97 -20.94
C LYS A 3 -19.57 -7.43 -20.55
N LEU A 4 -18.79 -7.00 -21.54
CA LEU A 4 -17.47 -6.40 -21.37
C LEU A 4 -17.55 -5.00 -20.73
N GLU A 5 -18.54 -4.18 -21.13
CA GLU A 5 -18.75 -2.84 -20.55
C GLU A 5 -19.24 -2.90 -19.10
N SER A 6 -20.01 -3.95 -18.73
CA SER A 6 -20.44 -4.17 -17.35
C SER A 6 -19.33 -4.75 -16.46
N GLU A 7 -18.41 -5.55 -16.99
CA GLU A 7 -17.21 -6.01 -16.27
C GLU A 7 -16.20 -4.88 -15.99
N VAL A 8 -15.98 -4.01 -16.97
CA VAL A 8 -15.13 -2.82 -16.82
C VAL A 8 -15.75 -1.83 -15.82
N ARG A 9 -17.09 -1.68 -15.79
CA ARG A 9 -17.78 -0.90 -14.76
C ARG A 9 -17.69 -1.54 -13.37
N ARG A 10 -17.81 -2.86 -13.24
CA ARG A 10 -17.66 -3.57 -11.94
C ARG A 10 -16.27 -3.41 -11.33
N HIS A 11 -15.22 -3.36 -12.15
CA HIS A 11 -13.85 -3.07 -11.66
C HIS A 11 -13.65 -1.61 -11.22
N LYS A 12 -14.43 -0.67 -11.77
CA LYS A 12 -14.47 0.73 -11.30
C LYS A 12 -15.31 0.93 -10.04
N GLU A 13 -16.17 -0.02 -9.69
CA GLU A 13 -17.14 0.10 -8.58
C GLU A 13 -16.58 -0.28 -7.20
N TYR A 14 -15.40 -0.92 -7.15
CA TYR A 14 -14.64 -1.09 -5.90
C TYR A 14 -13.48 -0.09 -5.86
N SER A 15 -13.79 1.21 -5.80
CA SER A 15 -12.83 2.20 -5.30
C SER A 15 -12.36 1.72 -3.93
N HIS A 16 -11.09 1.33 -3.82
CA HIS A 16 -10.48 0.83 -2.59
C HIS A 16 -11.06 -0.51 -2.09
N PRO A 17 -10.66 -1.66 -2.68
CA PRO A 17 -11.14 -2.99 -2.27
C PRO A 17 -10.89 -3.33 -0.78
N LEU A 18 -9.96 -2.65 -0.10
CA LEU A 18 -9.73 -2.78 1.33
C LEU A 18 -10.57 -1.82 2.18
N GLY A 19 -11.38 -0.95 1.56
CA GLY A 19 -12.16 0.09 2.24
C GLY A 19 -11.25 1.00 3.07
N ASP A 20 -11.54 1.10 4.37
CA ASP A 20 -10.76 1.88 5.34
C ASP A 20 -9.72 1.08 6.12
N LYS A 21 -9.48 -0.20 5.76
CA LYS A 21 -8.49 -1.02 6.48
C LYS A 21 -7.10 -0.38 6.37
N PRO A 22 -6.37 -0.18 7.47
CA PRO A 22 -5.04 0.42 7.42
C PRO A 22 -4.09 -0.40 6.55
N LEU A 23 -3.44 0.28 5.60
CA LEU A 23 -2.43 -0.28 4.70
C LEU A 23 -1.15 0.55 4.75
N VAL A 24 -0.02 -0.07 5.10
CA VAL A 24 1.29 0.56 4.95
C VAL A 24 2.04 -0.21 3.87
N ASP A 25 2.40 0.49 2.79
CA ASP A 25 3.36 0.00 1.80
C ASP A 25 4.78 0.34 2.27
N VAL A 26 5.67 -0.64 2.31
CA VAL A 26 7.09 -0.45 2.68
C VAL A 26 7.95 -0.78 1.47
N SER A 27 8.62 0.24 0.95
CA SER A 27 9.35 0.17 -0.32
C SER A 27 10.83 0.51 -0.12
N THR A 28 11.67 0.12 -1.08
CA THR A 28 13.10 0.44 -1.11
C THR A 28 13.33 1.76 -1.87
N ASP A 29 14.40 2.48 -1.54
CA ASP A 29 14.89 3.64 -2.29
C ASP A 29 15.80 3.29 -3.47
N GLU A 30 16.20 2.02 -3.63
CA GLU A 30 17.01 1.52 -4.75
C GLU A 30 16.18 1.46 -6.05
N ALA A 31 14.88 1.19 -5.95
CA ALA A 31 13.99 1.05 -7.09
C ALA A 31 13.30 2.38 -7.45
N LEU A 32 13.88 3.14 -8.37
CA LEU A 32 13.42 4.49 -8.75
C LEU A 32 12.69 4.58 -10.11
N GLY A 33 12.41 3.44 -10.75
CA GLY A 33 11.77 3.39 -12.07
C GLY A 33 10.31 3.85 -12.04
N PRO A 34 9.79 4.43 -13.16
CA PRO A 34 8.40 4.89 -13.24
C PRO A 34 7.39 3.75 -13.02
N ASP A 35 7.71 2.54 -13.47
CA ASP A 35 6.86 1.35 -13.26
C ASP A 35 6.78 0.96 -11.77
N TYR A 36 7.88 1.14 -11.03
CA TYR A 36 7.90 0.88 -9.60
C TYR A 36 7.05 1.91 -8.84
N ALA A 37 7.21 3.19 -9.16
CA ALA A 37 6.39 4.26 -8.57
C ALA A 37 4.89 4.06 -8.88
N LYS A 38 4.56 3.62 -10.09
CA LYS A 38 3.19 3.27 -10.48
C LYS A 38 2.64 2.11 -9.65
N LEU A 39 3.42 1.05 -9.44
CA LEU A 39 3.03 -0.07 -8.60
C LEU A 39 2.74 0.37 -7.15
N GLN A 40 3.59 1.21 -6.56
CA GLN A 40 3.34 1.71 -5.21
C GLN A 40 2.07 2.56 -5.15
N THR A 41 1.83 3.40 -6.16
CA THR A 41 0.59 4.16 -6.28
C THR A 41 -0.64 3.26 -6.36
N GLU A 42 -0.56 2.17 -7.15
CA GLU A 42 -1.64 1.18 -7.27
C GLU A 42 -1.89 0.46 -5.94
N LEU A 43 -0.85 0.07 -5.19
CA LEU A 43 -0.99 -0.53 -3.86
C LEU A 43 -1.67 0.44 -2.88
N LEU A 44 -1.25 1.70 -2.83
CA LEU A 44 -1.89 2.70 -1.97
C LEU A 44 -3.37 2.91 -2.31
N SER A 45 -3.74 2.78 -3.58
CA SER A 45 -5.14 2.89 -4.01
C SER A 45 -6.05 1.77 -3.49
N LEU A 46 -5.49 0.68 -2.95
CA LEU A 46 -6.30 -0.42 -2.43
C LEU A 46 -7.09 -0.03 -1.16
N SER A 47 -6.66 0.99 -0.42
CA SER A 47 -7.29 1.47 0.81
C SER A 47 -7.44 3.00 0.84
N GLN A 48 -8.50 3.49 1.49
CA GLN A 48 -8.70 4.91 1.84
C GLN A 48 -7.95 5.31 3.12
N ASN A 49 -7.23 4.37 3.73
CA ASN A 49 -6.38 4.57 4.90
C ASN A 49 -5.02 3.95 4.60
N SER A 50 -4.28 4.55 3.67
CA SER A 50 -3.00 4.03 3.19
C SER A 50 -1.89 5.06 3.30
N LYS A 51 -0.66 4.59 3.44
CA LYS A 51 0.55 5.41 3.24
C LYS A 51 1.73 4.54 2.82
N GLN A 52 2.69 5.18 2.16
CA GLN A 52 3.96 4.57 1.80
C GLN A 52 5.04 5.03 2.78
N ILE A 53 5.91 4.11 3.15
CA ILE A 53 7.17 4.39 3.83
C ILE A 53 8.29 3.89 2.92
N VAL A 54 9.19 4.80 2.53
CA VAL A 54 10.41 4.45 1.80
C VAL A 54 11.50 4.15 2.82
N ALA A 55 11.96 2.91 2.84
CA ALA A 55 13.06 2.46 3.68
C ALA A 55 14.38 2.85 3.01
N GLU A 56 14.84 4.07 3.27
CA GLU A 56 16.11 4.55 2.74
C GLU A 56 17.28 3.61 3.09
N LYS A 57 18.25 3.52 2.18
CA LYS A 57 19.45 2.68 2.29
C LYS A 57 19.10 1.19 2.42
N SER A 58 18.13 0.72 1.65
CA SER A 58 17.78 -0.70 1.57
C SER A 58 17.67 -1.16 0.12
N GLY A 59 17.94 -2.43 -0.14
CA GLY A 59 17.63 -3.05 -1.42
C GLY A 59 16.26 -3.72 -1.43
N HIS A 60 16.05 -4.63 -2.37
CA HIS A 60 14.77 -5.36 -2.51
C HIS A 60 14.31 -6.06 -1.21
N PHE A 61 15.24 -6.60 -0.42
CA PHE A 61 14.95 -7.27 0.84
C PHE A 61 14.95 -6.29 2.02
N VAL A 62 14.02 -5.33 2.01
CA VAL A 62 13.85 -4.32 3.07
C VAL A 62 13.77 -4.94 4.48
N ILE A 63 13.17 -6.13 4.61
CA ILE A 63 13.08 -6.85 5.89
C ILE A 63 14.44 -7.24 6.48
N ILE A 64 15.48 -7.39 5.65
CA ILE A 64 16.85 -7.71 6.08
C ILE A 64 17.61 -6.42 6.36
N ASP A 65 17.53 -5.45 5.44
CA ASP A 65 18.34 -4.22 5.51
C ASP A 65 17.81 -3.21 6.54
N ARG A 66 16.47 -3.09 6.62
CA ARG A 66 15.76 -2.12 7.47
C ARG A 66 14.61 -2.79 8.25
N PRO A 67 14.90 -3.79 9.10
CA PRO A 67 13.90 -4.46 9.91
C PRO A 67 13.18 -3.49 10.87
N ASP A 68 13.85 -2.42 11.30
CA ASP A 68 13.28 -1.35 12.13
C ASP A 68 12.06 -0.71 11.48
N VAL A 69 12.18 -0.34 10.19
CA VAL A 69 11.10 0.29 9.42
C VAL A 69 9.90 -0.65 9.27
N VAL A 70 10.17 -1.93 9.02
CA VAL A 70 9.12 -2.95 8.87
C VAL A 70 8.38 -3.17 10.18
N ILE A 71 9.10 -3.26 11.30
CA ILE A 71 8.50 -3.40 12.63
C ILE A 71 7.61 -2.19 12.94
N ASP A 72 8.06 -0.98 12.64
CA ASP A 72 7.28 0.24 12.89
C ASP A 72 6.06 0.35 11.99
N ALA A 73 6.15 -0.07 10.72
CA ALA A 73 5.00 -0.17 9.83
C ALA A 73 3.93 -1.13 10.39
N ILE A 74 4.34 -2.30 10.87
CA ILE A 74 3.44 -3.28 11.52
C ILE A 74 2.79 -2.67 12.76
N ARG A 75 3.56 -1.99 13.62
CA ARG A 75 3.03 -1.31 14.81
C ARG A 75 1.98 -0.28 14.46
N GLN A 76 2.20 0.53 13.43
CA GLN A 76 1.25 1.56 12.99
C GLN A 76 -0.09 0.96 12.54
N VAL A 77 -0.07 -0.10 11.74
CA VAL A 77 -1.28 -0.83 11.33
C VAL A 77 -2.01 -1.40 12.56
N VAL A 78 -1.28 -2.08 13.45
CA VAL A 78 -1.87 -2.69 14.66
C VAL A 78 -2.47 -1.63 15.59
N GLN A 79 -1.79 -0.49 15.76
CA GLN A 79 -2.28 0.63 16.57
C GLN A 79 -3.53 1.27 15.95
N SER A 80 -3.54 1.51 14.64
CA SER A 80 -4.70 2.03 13.90
C SER A 80 -5.93 1.14 14.11
N VAL A 81 -5.77 -0.19 13.99
CA VAL A 81 -6.86 -1.14 14.24
C VAL A 81 -7.32 -1.10 15.71
N ARG A 82 -6.38 -1.16 16.67
CA ARG A 82 -6.73 -1.20 18.11
C ARG A 82 -7.40 0.07 18.61
N ASN A 83 -7.00 1.22 18.06
CA ASN A 83 -7.50 2.53 18.46
C ASN A 83 -8.67 3.01 17.60
N ASN A 84 -9.03 2.25 16.55
CA ASN A 84 -10.00 2.66 15.52
C ASN A 84 -9.67 4.05 14.93
N SER A 85 -8.39 4.29 14.66
CA SER A 85 -7.85 5.56 14.15
C SER A 85 -7.31 5.40 12.73
N LYS A 86 -7.17 6.49 11.98
CA LYS A 86 -6.42 6.51 10.71
C LYS A 86 -4.90 6.36 10.95
N LEU A 87 -4.17 5.96 9.91
CA LEU A 87 -2.70 5.84 9.89
C LEU A 87 -1.98 7.19 9.98
#